data_AF-A0A412P9J6-F1
#
_entry.id   AF-A0A412P9J6-F1
#
_cell.length_a   1.000
_cell.length_b   1.000
_cell.length_c   1.000
_cell.angle_alpha   90.00
_cell.angle_beta   90.00
_cell.angle_gamma   90.00
#
_symmetry.space_group_name_H-M   'P 1'
#
loop_
_entity.id
_entity.type
_entity.pdbx_description
1 polymer ?
#
loop_
_entity_poly.entity_id
_entity_poly.type
_entity_poly.pdbx_seq_one_letter_code
_entity_poly.pdbx_strand_id
1 'polypeptide(L)'
;MRSTTDIPMSNAIVSSFNEIYTSYYKKSFFFAKSYVHDDLAAEDIASDSLIKLWEKLKTEKIDYIEPLLLTILKNKALDYLKHEEVKRTAFESMADWHQQELSIRISTLESCDPNEIFSDEVESIIRETLKLLPEQTRQIFLLSRFENKSNKEIAEQMGISIKGVEYHISKALKALRITLKDYLPLFYFFFYY
;
A
#
# COMPACT_ATOMS: atom_id res chain seq x y z
N MET A 1 34.78 -0.82 -7.00
CA MET A 1 34.06 0.24 -6.26
C MET A 1 33.01 0.83 -7.19
N ARG A 2 31.76 0.37 -7.03
CA ARG A 2 30.46 0.90 -7.51
C ARG A 2 29.49 -0.29 -7.55
N SER A 3 28.79 -0.50 -6.44
CA SER A 3 27.56 -1.28 -6.42
C SER A 3 26.43 -0.25 -6.37
N THR A 4 25.90 0.08 -7.54
CA THR A 4 24.61 0.75 -7.68
C THR A 4 23.55 -0.30 -7.36
N THR A 5 23.13 -0.39 -6.10
CA THR A 5 21.87 -1.03 -5.75
C THR A 5 20.75 -0.07 -6.12
N ASP A 6 20.44 -0.04 -7.41
CA ASP A 6 19.18 0.51 -7.91
C ASP A 6 18.06 -0.23 -7.17
N ILE A 7 17.15 0.51 -6.54
CA ILE A 7 15.88 -0.09 -6.11
C ILE A 7 15.16 -0.41 -7.41
N PRO A 8 14.83 -1.68 -7.68
CA PRO A 8 14.09 -2.01 -8.88
C PRO A 8 12.66 -1.49 -8.70
N MET A 9 12.40 -0.30 -9.23
CA MET A 9 11.06 0.05 -9.73
C MET A 9 10.83 -0.93 -10.88
N SER A 10 10.02 -1.97 -10.62
CA SER A 10 9.87 -3.08 -11.55
C SER A 10 9.29 -2.57 -12.86
N ASN A 11 10.13 -2.46 -13.89
CA ASN A 11 9.72 -2.31 -15.30
C ASN A 11 9.30 -3.66 -15.88
N ALA A 12 8.73 -4.55 -15.07
CA ALA A 12 8.21 -5.81 -15.58
C ALA A 12 6.94 -5.49 -16.37
N ILE A 13 6.96 -5.82 -17.68
CA ILE A 13 5.75 -5.90 -18.48
C ILE A 13 4.87 -6.96 -17.82
N VAL A 14 3.94 -6.53 -16.96
CA VAL A 14 3.07 -7.47 -16.25
C VAL A 14 2.09 -8.03 -17.28
N SER A 15 2.42 -9.17 -17.88
CA SER A 15 1.69 -9.67 -19.05
C SER A 15 0.47 -10.51 -18.67
N SER A 16 0.37 -10.95 -17.41
CA SER A 16 -0.76 -11.76 -16.93
C SER A 16 -1.49 -11.11 -15.76
N PHE A 17 -2.83 -11.20 -15.78
CA PHE A 17 -3.67 -10.78 -14.65
C PHE A 17 -3.28 -11.48 -13.35
N ASN A 18 -2.83 -12.73 -13.43
CA ASN A 18 -2.43 -13.52 -12.27
C ASN A 18 -1.23 -12.92 -11.52
N GLU A 19 -0.26 -12.36 -12.25
CA GLU A 19 0.90 -11.68 -11.65
C GLU A 19 0.50 -10.39 -10.94
N ILE A 20 -0.36 -9.58 -11.58
CA ILE A 20 -0.95 -8.37 -10.97
C ILE A 20 -1.66 -8.76 -9.68
N TYR A 21 -2.55 -9.75 -9.76
CA TYR A 21 -3.37 -10.17 -8.65
C TYR A 21 -2.53 -10.68 -7.48
N THR A 22 -1.59 -11.58 -7.73
CA THR A 22 -0.70 -12.14 -6.70
C THR A 22 0.14 -11.06 -6.03
N SER A 23 0.62 -10.08 -6.80
CA SER A 23 1.52 -9.03 -6.31
C SER A 23 0.81 -7.93 -5.52
N TYR A 24 -0.44 -7.61 -5.88
CA TYR A 24 -1.13 -6.41 -5.39
C TYR A 24 -2.42 -6.68 -4.61
N TYR A 25 -3.02 -7.88 -4.67
CA TYR A 25 -4.30 -8.16 -4.00
C TYR A 25 -4.26 -7.88 -2.50
N LYS A 26 -3.28 -8.45 -1.79
CA LYS A 26 -3.18 -8.29 -0.34
C LYS A 26 -3.06 -6.81 0.07
N LYS A 27 -2.23 -6.03 -0.63
CA LYS A 27 -2.04 -4.59 -0.38
C LYS A 27 -3.33 -3.81 -0.68
N SER A 28 -3.99 -4.14 -1.79
CA SER A 28 -5.25 -3.51 -2.23
C SER A 28 -6.40 -3.77 -1.24
N PHE A 29 -6.54 -5.01 -0.78
CA PHE A 29 -7.54 -5.41 0.22
C PHE A 29 -7.35 -4.64 1.53
N PHE A 30 -6.13 -4.62 2.09
CA PHE A 30 -5.90 -3.94 3.36
C PHE A 30 -6.07 -2.42 3.27
N PHE A 31 -5.74 -1.81 2.14
CA PHE A 31 -6.08 -0.41 1.89
C PHE A 31 -7.57 -0.17 1.97
N ALA A 32 -8.34 -0.88 1.14
CA ALA A 32 -9.78 -0.71 1.09
C ALA A 32 -10.39 -0.94 2.48
N LYS A 33 -10.00 -2.04 3.14
CA LYS A 33 -10.42 -2.39 4.49
C LYS A 33 -10.13 -1.30 5.52
N SER A 34 -8.99 -0.62 5.43
CA SER A 34 -8.62 0.46 6.36
C SER A 34 -9.53 1.69 6.28
N TYR A 35 -10.30 1.85 5.20
CA TYR A 35 -11.26 2.94 5.02
C TYR A 35 -12.71 2.46 5.12
N VAL A 36 -13.07 1.38 4.42
CA VAL A 36 -14.47 0.94 4.32
C VAL A 36 -14.95 0.18 5.55
N HIS A 37 -14.03 -0.41 6.33
CA HIS A 37 -14.34 -1.18 7.55
C HIS A 37 -15.35 -2.33 7.33
N ASP A 38 -15.44 -2.84 6.11
CA ASP A 38 -16.28 -3.97 5.69
C ASP A 38 -15.43 -4.91 4.84
N ASP A 39 -15.34 -6.17 5.25
CA ASP A 39 -14.45 -7.15 4.62
C ASP A 39 -14.92 -7.53 3.21
N LEU A 40 -16.24 -7.68 3.00
CA LEU A 40 -16.79 -8.02 1.69
C LEU A 40 -16.62 -6.85 0.72
N ALA A 41 -16.91 -5.63 1.17
CA ALA A 41 -16.70 -4.44 0.36
C ALA A 41 -15.22 -4.24 0.02
N ALA A 42 -14.31 -4.54 0.95
CA ALA A 42 -12.87 -4.44 0.71
C ALA A 42 -12.37 -5.47 -0.31
N GLU A 43 -12.87 -6.72 -0.27
CA GLU A 43 -12.57 -7.77 -1.26
C GLU A 43 -13.06 -7.37 -2.66
N ASP A 44 -14.29 -6.87 -2.78
CA ASP A 44 -14.86 -6.39 -4.04
C ASP A 44 -14.08 -5.21 -4.60
N ILE A 45 -13.80 -4.19 -3.77
CA ILE A 45 -13.04 -3.01 -4.18
C ILE A 45 -11.64 -3.41 -4.66
N ALA A 46 -10.95 -4.30 -3.94
CA ALA A 46 -9.62 -4.76 -4.31
C ALA A 46 -9.63 -5.50 -5.65
N SER A 47 -10.54 -6.48 -5.80
CA SER A 47 -10.65 -7.30 -7.00
C SER A 47 -10.98 -6.45 -8.23
N ASP A 48 -12.00 -5.60 -8.14
CA ASP A 48 -12.39 -4.70 -9.22
C ASP A 48 -11.27 -3.72 -9.60
N SER A 49 -10.53 -3.22 -8.61
CA SER A 49 -9.43 -2.28 -8.85
C SER A 49 -8.32 -2.92 -9.67
N LEU A 50 -8.00 -4.18 -9.39
CA LEU A 50 -7.00 -4.95 -10.13
C LEU A 50 -7.47 -5.33 -11.53
N ILE A 51 -8.76 -5.64 -11.70
CA ILE A 51 -9.36 -5.86 -13.02
C ILE A 51 -9.24 -4.58 -13.86
N LYS A 52 -9.65 -3.44 -13.30
CA LYS A 52 -9.57 -2.14 -13.99
C LYS A 52 -8.12 -1.74 -14.30
N LEU A 53 -7.19 -2.01 -13.40
CA LEU A 53 -5.76 -1.81 -13.64
C LEU A 53 -5.28 -2.65 -14.82
N TRP A 54 -5.61 -3.94 -14.84
CA TRP A 54 -5.23 -4.85 -15.93
C TRP A 54 -5.82 -4.42 -17.28
N GLU A 55 -7.07 -3.98 -17.32
CA GLU A 55 -7.70 -3.44 -18.53
C GLU A 55 -6.98 -2.19 -19.06
N LYS A 56 -6.56 -1.28 -18.17
CA LYS A 56 -5.75 -0.12 -18.55
C LYS A 56 -4.38 -0.53 -19.08
N LEU A 57 -3.68 -1.46 -18.41
CA LEU A 57 -2.37 -1.93 -18.84
C LEU A 57 -2.38 -2.62 -20.21
N LYS A 58 -3.53 -3.12 -20.67
CA LYS A 58 -3.69 -3.66 -22.04
C LYS A 58 -3.72 -2.59 -23.12
N THR A 59 -4.16 -1.37 -22.79
CA THR A 59 -4.50 -0.33 -23.77
C THR A 59 -3.57 0.88 -23.68
N GLU A 60 -2.96 1.09 -22.53
CA GLU A 60 -2.12 2.24 -22.22
C GLU A 60 -0.71 1.76 -21.83
N LYS A 61 0.32 2.47 -22.30
CA LYS A 61 1.67 2.30 -21.76
C LYS A 61 1.73 3.09 -20.44
N ILE A 62 1.77 2.38 -19.33
CA ILE A 62 1.83 2.96 -17.99
C ILE A 62 3.25 2.78 -17.46
N ASP A 63 3.90 3.90 -17.13
CA ASP A 63 5.27 3.88 -16.59
C ASP A 63 5.30 3.51 -15.09
N TYR A 64 4.21 3.77 -14.35
CA TYR A 64 4.11 3.51 -12.90
C TYR A 64 2.77 2.89 -12.51
N ILE A 65 2.80 1.65 -12.01
CA ILE A 65 1.59 0.86 -11.69
C ILE A 65 0.99 1.31 -10.35
N GLU A 66 1.83 1.56 -9.35
CA GLU A 66 1.41 1.82 -7.98
C GLU A 66 0.59 3.11 -7.81
N PRO A 67 0.97 4.28 -8.39
CA PRO A 67 0.17 5.49 -8.33
C PRO A 67 -1.19 5.32 -9.01
N LEU A 68 -1.22 4.62 -10.14
CA LEU A 68 -2.46 4.33 -10.87
C LEU A 68 -3.37 3.41 -10.04
N LEU A 69 -2.83 2.33 -9.48
CA LEU A 69 -3.58 1.41 -8.62
C LEU A 69 -4.16 2.13 -7.40
N LEU A 70 -3.34 2.93 -6.71
CA LEU A 70 -3.79 3.69 -5.55
C LEU A 70 -4.89 4.69 -5.92
N THR A 71 -4.80 5.32 -7.08
CA THR A 71 -5.86 6.20 -7.60
C THR A 71 -7.16 5.42 -7.81
N ILE A 72 -7.10 4.24 -8.43
CA ILE A 72 -8.28 3.41 -8.68
C ILE A 72 -8.93 2.97 -7.35
N LEU A 73 -8.11 2.49 -6.41
CA LEU A 73 -8.55 2.05 -5.08
C LEU A 73 -9.19 3.20 -4.30
N LYS A 74 -8.52 4.37 -4.25
CA LYS A 74 -9.02 5.59 -3.60
C LYS A 74 -10.40 5.95 -4.12
N ASN A 75 -10.56 6.02 -5.44
CA ASN A 75 -11.84 6.42 -6.04
C ASN A 75 -12.97 5.43 -5.70
N LYS A 76 -12.72 4.12 -5.80
CA LYS A 76 -13.72 3.10 -5.45
C LYS A 76 -14.10 3.11 -3.97
N ALA A 77 -13.13 3.29 -3.08
CA ALA A 77 -13.39 3.41 -1.65
C ALA A 77 -14.16 4.70 -1.32
N LEU A 78 -13.86 5.82 -1.98
CA LEU A 78 -14.63 7.06 -1.83
C LEU A 78 -16.08 6.90 -2.30
N ASP A 79 -16.30 6.26 -3.45
CA ASP A 79 -17.64 6.02 -3.98
C ASP A 79 -18.48 5.18 -2.99
N TYR A 80 -17.87 4.13 -2.41
CA TYR A 80 -18.50 3.32 -1.37
C TYR A 80 -18.87 4.15 -0.13
N LEU A 81 -17.92 4.92 0.42
CA LEU A 81 -18.13 5.70 1.64
C LEU A 81 -19.17 6.81 1.46
N LYS A 82 -19.18 7.48 0.29
CA LYS A 82 -20.20 8.49 -0.06
C LYS A 82 -21.58 7.86 -0.15
N HIS A 83 -21.68 6.66 -0.69
CA HIS A 83 -22.94 5.92 -0.72
C HIS A 83 -23.40 5.51 0.69
N GLU A 84 -22.47 5.11 1.56
CA GLU A 84 -22.74 4.82 2.97
C GLU A 84 -23.24 6.06 3.72
N GLU A 85 -22.63 7.22 3.47
CA GLU A 85 -23.01 8.51 4.06
C GLU A 85 -24.45 8.90 3.69
N VAL A 86 -24.82 8.79 2.41
CA VAL A 86 -26.18 9.08 1.94
C VAL A 86 -27.19 8.13 2.58
N LYS A 87 -26.87 6.83 2.64
CA LYS A 87 -27.72 5.83 3.31
C LYS A 87 -27.94 6.19 4.78
N ARG A 88 -26.88 6.50 5.52
CA ARG A 88 -26.98 6.83 6.95
C ARG A 88 -27.79 8.11 7.19
N THR A 89 -27.56 9.14 6.39
CA THR A 89 -28.30 10.42 6.46
C THR A 89 -29.80 10.23 6.21
N ALA A 90 -30.17 9.27 5.35
CA ALA A 90 -31.56 8.97 5.04
C ALA A 90 -32.28 8.13 6.11
N PHE A 91 -31.55 7.33 6.91
CA PHE A 91 -32.13 6.34 7.82
C PHE A 91 -32.21 6.78 9.30
N GLU A 92 -31.34 7.66 9.83
CA GLU A 92 -31.41 8.04 11.26
C GLU A 92 -30.64 9.34 11.61
N SER A 93 -31.26 10.23 12.41
CA SER A 93 -30.60 11.41 13.02
C SER A 93 -29.83 11.08 14.32
N MET A 94 -29.46 9.81 14.52
CA MET A 94 -28.86 9.32 15.75
C MET A 94 -27.53 8.60 15.46
N ALA A 95 -26.43 9.34 15.48
CA ALA A 95 -25.11 8.95 15.98
C ALA A 95 -24.05 9.95 15.50
N ASP A 96 -23.94 11.10 16.16
CA ASP A 96 -22.94 12.14 15.85
C ASP A 96 -21.52 11.55 15.69
N TRP A 97 -21.18 10.56 16.53
CA TRP A 97 -19.87 9.90 16.51
C TRP A 97 -19.61 9.07 15.25
N HIS A 98 -20.58 8.26 14.79
CA HIS A 98 -20.38 7.43 13.59
C HIS A 98 -20.36 8.28 12.32
N GLN A 99 -21.16 9.35 12.28
CA GLN A 99 -21.12 10.31 11.18
C GLN A 99 -19.80 11.07 11.16
N GLN A 100 -19.31 11.51 12.33
CA GLN A 100 -18.01 12.16 12.45
C GLN A 100 -16.87 11.22 12.04
N GLU A 101 -16.87 9.96 12.48
CA GLU A 101 -15.89 8.96 12.07
C GLU A 101 -15.91 8.74 10.55
N LEU A 102 -17.08 8.59 9.94
CA LEU A 102 -17.23 8.46 8.49
C LEU A 102 -16.70 9.70 7.75
N SER A 103 -17.01 10.90 8.23
CA SER A 103 -16.51 12.15 7.63
C SER A 103 -14.98 12.26 7.69
N ILE A 104 -14.35 11.81 8.78
CA ILE A 104 -12.89 11.77 8.92
C ILE A 104 -12.30 10.78 7.91
N ARG A 105 -12.89 9.59 7.77
CA ARG A 105 -12.44 8.58 6.80
C ARG A 105 -12.52 9.11 5.36
N ILE A 106 -13.61 9.79 5.00
CA ILE A 106 -13.75 10.43 3.69
C ILE A 106 -12.69 11.53 3.51
N SER A 107 -12.57 12.47 4.44
CA SER A 107 -11.64 13.61 4.33
C SER A 107 -10.17 13.17 4.25
N THR A 108 -9.77 12.18 5.05
CA THR A 108 -8.40 11.62 5.01
C THR A 108 -8.12 10.86 3.72
N LEU A 109 -9.12 10.18 3.15
CA LEU A 109 -8.98 9.53 1.84
C LEU A 109 -8.97 10.55 0.69
N GLU A 110 -9.74 11.63 0.77
CA GLU A 110 -9.75 12.71 -0.23
C GLU A 110 -8.41 13.44 -0.28
N SER A 111 -7.79 13.68 0.88
CA SER A 111 -6.46 14.32 1.01
C SER A 111 -5.27 13.42 0.65
N CYS A 112 -5.48 12.11 0.46
CA CYS A 112 -4.45 11.20 -0.06
C CYS A 112 -4.18 11.51 -1.54
N ASP A 113 -3.04 12.12 -1.89
CA ASP A 113 -2.62 12.31 -3.29
C ASP A 113 -1.62 11.23 -3.71
N PRO A 114 -2.01 10.23 -4.54
CA PRO A 114 -1.10 9.20 -5.04
C PRO A 114 0.22 9.74 -5.59
N ASN A 115 0.24 10.89 -6.27
CA ASN A 115 1.47 11.39 -6.89
C ASN A 115 2.46 11.94 -5.87
N GLU A 116 1.98 12.59 -4.81
CA GLU A 116 2.82 13.07 -3.71
C GLU A 116 3.50 11.89 -2.99
N ILE A 117 2.75 10.80 -2.85
CA ILE A 117 3.14 9.59 -2.11
C ILE A 117 4.23 8.82 -2.82
N PHE A 118 4.16 8.79 -4.15
CA PHE A 118 5.13 8.13 -5.01
C PHE A 118 6.11 9.13 -5.62
N SER A 119 6.31 10.29 -4.99
CA SER A 119 7.26 11.29 -5.44
C SER A 119 8.71 10.88 -5.20
N ASP A 120 9.62 11.43 -6.00
CA ASP A 120 11.08 11.26 -5.84
C ASP A 120 11.57 11.68 -4.44
N GLU A 121 10.89 12.65 -3.81
CA GLU A 121 11.18 13.10 -2.45
C GLU A 121 10.91 11.98 -1.44
N VAL A 122 9.72 11.38 -1.48
CA VAL A 122 9.36 10.26 -0.60
C VAL A 122 10.29 9.07 -0.83
N GLU A 123 10.61 8.76 -2.09
CA GLU A 123 11.54 7.70 -2.44
C GLU A 123 12.94 7.96 -1.86
N SER A 124 13.42 9.20 -1.95
CA SER A 124 14.69 9.63 -1.36
C SER A 124 14.71 9.46 0.15
N ILE A 125 13.64 9.86 0.85
CA ILE A 125 13.51 9.68 2.31
C ILE A 125 13.57 8.19 2.67
N ILE A 126 12.88 7.32 1.93
CA ILE A 126 12.93 5.87 2.15
C ILE A 126 14.36 5.37 1.97
N ARG A 127 15.03 5.72 0.86
CA ARG A 127 16.40 5.30 0.55
C ARG A 127 17.39 5.71 1.64
N GLU A 128 17.35 6.97 2.05
CA GLU A 128 18.24 7.48 3.09
C GLU A 128 17.95 6.85 4.45
N THR A 129 16.68 6.63 4.79
CA THR A 129 16.30 5.93 6.04
C THR A 129 16.83 4.50 6.06
N LEU A 130 16.67 3.76 4.95
CA LEU A 130 17.12 2.37 4.85
C LEU A 130 18.65 2.24 4.89
N LYS A 131 19.39 3.22 4.36
CA LYS A 131 20.87 3.24 4.44
C LYS A 131 21.39 3.33 5.88
N LEU A 132 20.64 3.95 6.79
CA LEU A 132 21.00 4.08 8.20
C LEU A 132 20.73 2.79 9.01
N LEU A 133 20.05 1.81 8.43
CA LEU A 133 19.76 0.54 9.09
C LEU A 133 20.91 -0.46 8.92
N PRO A 134 21.08 -1.42 9.87
CA PRO A 134 22.02 -2.51 9.70
C PRO A 134 21.73 -3.30 8.41
N GLU A 135 22.79 -3.75 7.72
CA GLU A 135 22.73 -4.43 6.42
C GLU A 135 21.63 -5.50 6.34
N GLN A 136 21.62 -6.41 7.32
CA GLN A 136 20.65 -7.50 7.38
C GLN A 136 19.20 -7.00 7.46
N THR A 137 18.95 -5.91 8.20
CA THR A 137 17.60 -5.31 8.33
C THR A 137 17.18 -4.69 7.01
N ARG A 138 18.09 -3.96 6.35
CA ARG A 138 17.85 -3.36 5.04
C ARG A 138 17.56 -4.43 3.99
N GLN A 139 18.40 -5.47 3.91
CA GLN A 139 18.26 -6.53 2.92
C GLN A 139 16.95 -7.31 3.08
N ILE A 140 16.59 -7.67 4.32
CA ILE A 140 15.30 -8.33 4.61
C ILE A 140 14.13 -7.45 4.18
N PHE A 141 14.18 -6.15 4.47
CA PHE A 141 13.15 -5.22 4.05
C PHE A 141 13.03 -5.13 2.52
N LEU A 142 14.16 -5.09 1.81
CA LEU A 142 14.18 -5.04 0.35
C LEU A 142 13.57 -6.30 -0.28
N LEU A 143 13.96 -7.48 0.21
CA LEU A 143 13.40 -8.77 -0.23
C LEU A 143 11.88 -8.82 -0.03
N SER A 144 11.39 -8.29 1.10
CA SER A 144 9.97 -8.26 1.40
C SER A 144 9.19 -7.27 0.52
N ARG A 145 9.70 -6.05 0.34
CA ARG A 145 8.92 -4.95 -0.26
C ARG A 145 9.11 -4.79 -1.75
N PHE A 146 10.31 -5.02 -2.26
CA PHE A 146 10.62 -4.84 -3.69
C PHE A 146 10.67 -6.15 -4.46
N GLU A 147 10.99 -7.27 -3.80
CA GLU A 147 10.94 -8.60 -4.42
C GLU A 147 9.68 -9.40 -4.07
N ASN A 148 8.78 -8.85 -3.23
CA ASN A 148 7.53 -9.47 -2.77
C ASN A 148 7.69 -10.89 -2.19
N LYS A 149 8.86 -11.24 -1.63
CA LYS A 149 9.08 -12.54 -0.99
C LYS A 149 8.32 -12.65 0.33
N SER A 150 7.76 -13.83 0.58
CA SER A 150 7.13 -14.17 1.86
C SER A 150 8.15 -14.25 2.99
N ASN A 151 7.70 -14.05 4.24
CA ASN A 151 8.58 -14.19 5.41
C ASN A 151 9.24 -15.58 5.49
N LYS A 152 8.59 -16.61 4.96
CA LYS A 152 9.13 -17.97 4.88
C LYS A 152 10.28 -18.05 3.88
N GLU A 153 10.08 -17.55 2.66
CA GLU A 153 11.14 -17.52 1.64
C GLU A 153 12.34 -16.70 2.09
N ILE A 154 12.10 -15.56 2.76
CA ILE A 154 13.17 -14.72 3.32
C ILE A 154 13.91 -15.45 4.45
N ALA A 155 13.19 -16.12 5.34
CA ALA A 155 13.77 -16.88 6.45
C ALA A 155 14.69 -17.99 5.93
N GLU A 156 14.23 -18.73 4.92
CA GLU A 156 15.02 -19.78 4.25
C GLU A 156 16.26 -19.18 3.54
N GLN A 157 16.09 -18.09 2.79
CA GLN A 157 17.19 -17.45 2.05
C GLN A 157 18.25 -16.84 2.99
N MET A 158 17.83 -16.25 4.11
CA MET A 158 18.70 -15.53 5.04
C MET A 158 19.23 -16.40 6.19
N GLY A 159 18.78 -17.66 6.30
CA GLY A 159 19.18 -18.58 7.36
C GLY A 159 18.73 -18.15 8.75
N ILE A 160 17.59 -17.48 8.87
CA ILE A 160 17.03 -17.01 10.16
C ILE A 160 15.61 -17.54 10.37
N SER A 161 15.07 -17.39 11.58
CA SER A 161 13.67 -17.75 11.84
C SER A 161 12.70 -16.76 11.18
N ILE A 162 11.47 -17.20 10.89
CA ILE A 162 10.36 -16.34 10.44
C ILE A 162 10.15 -15.17 11.42
N LYS A 163 10.23 -15.42 12.74
CA LYS A 163 10.18 -14.37 13.76
C LYS A 163 11.35 -13.38 13.67
N GLY A 164 12.52 -13.84 13.26
CA GLY A 164 13.66 -12.98 12.98
C GLY A 164 13.39 -12.05 11.79
N VAL A 165 12.78 -12.56 10.72
CA VAL A 165 12.34 -11.76 9.57
C VAL A 165 11.34 -10.69 10.03
N GLU A 166 10.31 -11.07 10.77
CA GLU A 166 9.29 -10.16 11.31
C GLU A 166 9.91 -9.06 12.20
N TYR A 167 10.90 -9.42 13.02
CA TYR A 167 11.65 -8.45 13.84
C TYR A 167 12.37 -7.42 12.97
N HIS A 168 13.10 -7.86 11.93
CA HIS A 168 13.82 -6.96 11.04
C HIS A 168 12.88 -6.08 10.21
N ILE A 169 11.77 -6.63 9.71
CA ILE A 169 10.72 -5.86 9.04
C ILE A 169 10.20 -4.79 10.01
N SER A 170 9.74 -5.18 11.19
CA SER A 170 9.21 -4.26 12.21
C SER A 170 10.20 -3.14 12.56
N LYS A 171 11.50 -3.47 12.64
CA LYS A 171 12.57 -2.49 12.89
C LYS A 171 12.71 -1.48 11.75
N ALA A 172 12.69 -1.92 10.49
CA ALA A 172 12.73 -1.04 9.33
C ALA A 172 11.50 -0.13 9.27
N LEU A 173 10.31 -0.70 9.51
CA LEU A 173 9.06 0.03 9.55
C LEU A 173 9.05 1.10 10.63
N LYS A 174 9.55 0.80 11.83
CA LYS A 174 9.63 1.78 12.90
C LYS A 174 10.49 2.99 12.52
N ALA A 175 11.60 2.75 11.82
CA ALA A 175 12.46 3.83 11.34
C ALA A 175 11.77 4.68 10.26
N LEU A 176 11.18 4.03 9.25
CA LEU A 176 10.44 4.69 8.19
C LEU A 176 9.25 5.50 8.71
N ARG A 177 8.58 5.03 9.76
CA ARG A 177 7.44 5.74 10.37
C ARG A 177 7.84 7.11 10.93
N ILE A 178 9.06 7.21 11.46
CA ILE A 178 9.56 8.44 12.07
C ILE A 178 9.95 9.44 10.97
N THR A 179 10.58 8.95 9.90
CA THR A 179 11.09 9.81 8.82
C THR A 179 10.01 10.21 7.82
N LEU A 180 8.99 9.37 7.61
CA LEU A 180 7.81 9.66 6.78
C LEU A 180 6.64 10.21 7.60
N LYS A 181 6.90 10.81 8.77
CA LYS A 181 5.84 11.24 9.68
C LYS A 181 4.87 12.26 9.05
N ASP A 182 5.37 13.09 8.16
CA ASP A 182 4.58 14.14 7.50
C ASP A 182 3.77 13.57 6.31
N TYR A 183 4.01 12.29 5.96
CA TYR A 183 3.28 11.50 4.98
C TYR A 183 2.46 10.36 5.65
N LEU A 184 2.16 10.49 6.96
CA LEU A 184 1.59 9.45 7.83
C LEU A 184 0.20 8.88 7.51
N PRO A 185 -0.74 9.58 6.84
CA PRO A 185 -2.03 8.97 6.51
C PRO A 185 -1.90 7.63 5.75
N LEU A 186 -0.73 7.39 5.15
CA LEU A 186 -0.43 6.29 4.24
C LEU A 186 0.51 5.25 4.82
N PHE A 187 1.10 5.54 5.98
CA PHE A 187 1.98 4.58 6.63
C PHE A 187 1.23 3.30 7.00
N TYR A 188 -0.07 3.39 7.25
CA TYR A 188 -0.93 2.21 7.43
C TYR A 188 -1.12 1.41 6.12
N PHE A 189 -1.15 2.07 4.95
CA PHE A 189 -1.31 1.41 3.64
C PHE A 189 -0.08 0.58 3.21
N PHE A 190 1.12 1.14 3.34
CA PHE A 190 2.34 0.47 2.86
C PHE A 190 2.97 -0.47 3.88
N PHE A 191 2.74 -0.24 5.18
CA PHE A 191 3.66 -0.72 6.19
C PHE A 191 3.04 -1.49 7.35
N TYR A 192 1.73 -1.47 7.57
CA TYR A 192 1.10 -2.42 8.49
C TYR A 192 0.65 -3.67 7.74
N TYR A 193 1.61 -4.51 7.30
CA TYR A 193 1.52 -5.97 7.04
C TYR A 193 2.82 -6.51 6.43
#